data_AF-A0A9R0F187-F1
#
_entry.id   AF-A0A9R0F187-F1
#
_cell.length_a   1.000
_cell.length_b   1.000
_cell.length_c   1.000
_cell.angle_alpha   90.00
_cell.angle_beta   90.00
_cell.angle_gamma   90.00
#
_symmetry.space_group_name_H-M   'P 1'
#
loop_
_entity.id
_entity.type
_entity.pdbx_description
1 polymer ?
#
loop_
_entity_poly.entity_id
_entity_poly.type
_entity_poly.pdbx_seq_one_letter_code
_entity_poly.pdbx_strand_id
1 'polypeptide(L)'
;MGKKGKVNKLAKMSDEERARYLQHRADLEEEARRRKQELIHRFIKNKLDKEEAYSRLNTAKINQQWRFILRKIKCKQMAMDIQNMLASFNFLVERKDRLIKTLVRATDDSDEQHRRAFQAHTENVSYFLNIGTQRLDKLQAEYEHQKNDLLENWDKEEMEIIDYQDRAEFKLKLIMYIQDRDFQMLRKSIETQRATEKNDARLEHEEELRSFCAPKQLAIEMYWGKLREVYNSYQEEHNPIMSHYHSLREKDDFYQREIARNDFQIQLASETLTNLQHEWQKTTSTMTEKLTRMANRKEELARKYLQMKRDSKLESSKGNQQLDVMVNASQDAIKHLEDLYEKLNKVIQLSEICSKYEHEGDELTKDVEYDMDSVDFEHLDKDMIDECKEYRKMDKFLLKVNRAKVQTICLRTEKAKLMRENVQLKNYIKRYLTDLALKGKDRPLSMKIRTDAPKIDIKANRPVTCIEGALSNAVQHEVRMRNVARRNKDNDIRAYPRVQCWMQSA
;
A
#
# COMPACT_ATOMS: atom_id res chain seq x y z
N MET A 1 126.16 -1.78 52.84
CA MET A 1 126.81 -1.25 54.05
C MET A 1 127.03 -2.40 55.03
N GLY A 2 128.27 -2.67 55.45
CA GLY A 2 128.58 -3.42 56.67
C GLY A 2 128.77 -4.94 56.57
N LYS A 3 129.88 -5.38 55.94
CA LYS A 3 130.56 -6.65 56.32
C LYS A 3 130.93 -6.58 57.80
N LYS A 4 130.52 -7.57 58.60
CA LYS A 4 131.28 -8.05 59.77
C LYS A 4 131.21 -9.57 59.80
N GLY A 5 132.32 -10.21 59.43
CA GLY A 5 132.59 -11.60 59.79
C GLY A 5 133.06 -11.72 61.24
N LYS A 6 133.25 -12.99 61.67
CA LYS A 6 133.60 -13.49 63.02
C LYS A 6 132.35 -13.76 63.87
N VAL A 7 132.12 -14.92 64.46
CA VAL A 7 132.99 -16.06 64.82
C VAL A 7 132.14 -17.34 64.69
N ASN A 8 132.76 -18.44 64.25
CA ASN A 8 132.17 -19.76 64.23
C ASN A 8 131.95 -20.26 65.68
N LYS A 9 130.82 -19.89 66.27
CA LYS A 9 130.37 -20.33 67.62
C LYS A 9 129.81 -21.77 67.63
N LEU A 10 129.88 -22.50 66.51
CA LEU A 10 129.40 -23.88 66.36
C LEU A 10 130.51 -24.95 66.52
N ALA A 11 131.74 -24.58 66.86
CA ALA A 11 132.87 -25.52 67.00
C ALA A 11 133.31 -25.77 68.47
N LYS A 12 132.56 -25.24 69.45
CA LYS A 12 132.88 -25.30 70.89
C LYS A 12 131.66 -25.58 71.78
N MET A 13 130.62 -26.17 71.21
CA MET A 13 129.36 -26.48 71.88
C MET A 13 129.08 -27.98 71.74
N SER A 14 128.51 -28.60 72.79
CA SER A 14 128.08 -30.00 72.77
C SER A 14 127.08 -30.23 71.62
N ASP A 15 127.00 -31.44 71.07
CA ASP A 15 126.11 -31.75 69.92
C ASP A 15 124.64 -31.34 70.19
N GLU A 16 124.21 -31.33 71.46
CA GLU A 16 122.91 -30.82 71.92
C GLU A 16 122.72 -29.30 71.74
N GLU A 17 123.74 -28.49 71.99
CA GLU A 17 123.67 -27.03 71.89
C GLU A 17 123.74 -26.56 70.43
N ARG A 18 124.43 -27.32 69.58
CA ARG A 18 124.50 -27.11 68.13
C ARG A 18 123.17 -27.42 67.45
N ALA A 19 122.51 -28.50 67.87
CA ALA A 19 121.15 -28.83 67.45
C ALA A 19 120.16 -27.74 67.87
N ARG A 20 120.20 -27.25 69.12
CA ARG A 20 119.32 -26.16 69.59
C ARG A 20 119.55 -24.84 68.85
N TYR A 21 120.80 -24.49 68.51
CA TYR A 21 121.06 -23.26 67.75
C TYR A 21 120.60 -23.36 66.29
N LEU A 22 120.80 -24.50 65.64
CA LEU A 22 120.29 -24.74 64.29
C LEU A 22 118.75 -24.81 64.27
N GLN A 23 118.16 -25.39 65.31
CA GLN A 23 116.72 -25.41 65.53
C GLN A 23 116.17 -24.00 65.76
N HIS A 24 116.75 -23.20 66.66
CA HIS A 24 116.36 -21.81 66.89
C HIS A 24 116.54 -20.93 65.64
N ARG A 25 117.57 -21.18 64.82
CA ARG A 25 117.76 -20.47 63.54
C ARG A 25 116.73 -20.91 62.50
N ALA A 26 116.40 -22.20 62.43
CA ALA A 26 115.35 -22.72 61.57
C ALA A 26 113.97 -22.20 62.02
N ASP A 27 113.71 -22.13 63.33
CA ASP A 27 112.49 -21.59 63.94
C ASP A 27 112.35 -20.10 63.65
N LEU A 28 113.43 -19.31 63.76
CA LEU A 28 113.42 -17.89 63.39
C LEU A 28 113.21 -17.67 61.88
N GLU A 29 113.77 -18.53 61.02
CA GLU A 29 113.60 -18.44 59.58
C GLU A 29 112.21 -18.91 59.14
N GLU A 30 111.67 -19.93 59.79
CA GLU A 30 110.27 -20.36 59.64
C GLU A 30 109.30 -19.31 60.16
N GLU A 31 109.56 -18.69 61.31
CA GLU A 31 108.76 -17.57 61.80
C GLU A 31 108.84 -16.37 60.84
N ALA A 32 110.01 -16.07 60.28
CA ALA A 32 110.13 -15.02 59.27
C ALA A 32 109.39 -15.37 57.97
N ARG A 33 109.39 -16.64 57.55
CA ARG A 33 108.60 -17.13 56.41
C ARG A 33 107.10 -17.08 56.71
N ARG A 34 106.66 -17.50 57.91
CA ARG A 34 105.27 -17.39 58.36
C ARG A 34 104.83 -15.94 58.43
N ARG A 35 105.61 -15.04 59.02
CA ARG A 35 105.30 -13.59 59.04
C ARG A 35 105.18 -13.00 57.64
N LYS A 36 106.05 -13.40 56.70
CA LYS A 36 105.93 -12.98 55.28
C LYS A 36 104.68 -13.57 54.62
N GLN A 37 104.40 -14.85 54.82
CA GLN A 37 103.19 -15.51 54.30
C GLN A 37 101.92 -14.91 54.89
N GLU A 38 101.90 -14.59 56.18
CA GLU A 38 100.81 -13.91 56.87
C GLU A 38 100.61 -12.48 56.36
N LEU A 39 101.69 -11.74 56.10
CA LEU A 39 101.61 -10.40 55.51
C LEU A 39 101.02 -10.46 54.10
N ILE A 40 101.46 -11.41 53.27
CA ILE A 40 100.93 -11.64 51.93
C ILE A 40 99.46 -12.07 52.00
N HIS A 41 99.11 -12.98 52.90
CA HIS A 41 97.73 -13.44 53.09
C HIS A 41 96.81 -12.30 53.53
N ARG A 42 97.26 -11.45 54.48
CA ARG A 42 96.51 -10.25 54.89
C ARG A 42 96.36 -9.25 53.75
N PHE A 43 97.39 -9.07 52.92
CA PHE A 43 97.33 -8.19 51.76
C PHE A 43 96.34 -8.70 50.71
N ILE A 44 96.39 -9.98 50.37
CA ILE A 44 95.45 -10.62 49.44
C ILE A 44 94.03 -10.58 49.99
N LYS A 45 93.84 -10.88 51.27
CA LYS A 45 92.52 -10.80 51.93
C LYS A 45 91.96 -9.38 51.89
N ASN A 46 92.76 -8.36 52.23
CA ASN A 46 92.32 -6.95 52.15
C ASN A 46 92.00 -6.52 50.71
N LYS A 47 92.76 -7.01 49.72
CA LYS A 47 92.47 -6.78 48.30
C LYS A 47 91.17 -7.46 47.88
N LEU A 48 90.95 -8.70 48.29
CA LEU A 48 89.73 -9.46 48.03
C LEU A 48 88.52 -8.78 48.68
N ASP A 49 88.61 -8.39 49.95
CA ASP A 49 87.53 -7.69 50.67
C ASP A 49 87.16 -6.35 49.97
N LYS A 50 88.16 -5.64 49.44
CA LYS A 50 87.95 -4.40 48.65
C LYS A 50 87.26 -4.68 47.33
N GLU A 51 87.73 -5.68 46.57
CA GLU A 51 87.08 -6.09 45.32
C GLU A 51 85.65 -6.59 45.55
N GLU A 52 85.40 -7.34 46.63
CA GLU A 52 84.06 -7.75 47.02
C GLU A 52 83.17 -6.55 47.37
N ALA A 53 83.70 -5.58 48.14
CA ALA A 53 82.97 -4.36 48.47
C ALA A 53 82.64 -3.53 47.21
N TYR A 54 83.59 -3.38 46.29
CA TYR A 54 83.37 -2.71 45.01
C TYR A 54 82.37 -3.48 44.13
N SER A 55 82.44 -4.81 44.10
CA SER A 55 81.50 -5.65 43.36
C SER A 55 80.07 -5.52 43.91
N ARG A 56 79.89 -5.53 45.24
CA ARG A 56 78.58 -5.30 45.89
C ARG A 56 78.05 -3.89 45.58
N LEU A 57 78.90 -2.86 45.68
CA LEU A 57 78.53 -1.49 45.38
C LEU A 57 78.16 -1.30 43.89
N ASN A 58 78.94 -1.86 42.98
CA ASN A 58 78.65 -1.83 41.54
C ASN A 58 77.36 -2.58 41.22
N THR A 59 77.14 -3.74 41.82
CA THR A 59 75.89 -4.50 41.66
C THR A 59 74.69 -3.71 42.17
N ALA A 60 74.81 -3.04 43.32
CA ALA A 60 73.76 -2.18 43.85
C ALA A 60 73.46 -0.98 42.92
N LYS A 61 74.49 -0.32 42.39
CA LYS A 61 74.34 0.78 41.41
C LYS A 61 73.66 0.30 40.12
N ILE A 62 74.10 -0.83 39.56
CA ILE A 62 73.51 -1.43 38.36
C ILE A 62 72.04 -1.78 38.62
N ASN A 63 71.73 -2.44 39.74
CA ASN A 63 70.35 -2.77 40.12
C ASN A 63 69.48 -1.53 40.33
N GLN A 64 70.02 -0.45 40.91
CA GLN A 64 69.30 0.81 41.05
C GLN A 64 68.98 1.43 39.69
N GLN A 65 69.93 1.41 38.75
CA GLN A 65 69.70 1.89 37.39
C GLN A 65 68.68 1.01 36.64
N TRP A 66 68.76 -0.31 36.76
CA TRP A 66 67.76 -1.21 36.20
C TRP A 66 66.36 -0.97 36.77
N ARG A 67 66.23 -0.81 38.09
CA ARG A 67 64.95 -0.46 38.74
C ARG A 67 64.41 0.88 38.26
N PHE A 68 65.28 1.85 37.99
CA PHE A 68 64.86 3.13 37.43
C PHE A 68 64.35 2.98 35.99
N ILE A 69 65.09 2.27 35.14
CA ILE A 69 64.71 2.01 33.74
C ILE A 69 63.39 1.22 33.68
N LEU A 70 63.27 0.14 34.44
CA LEU A 70 62.07 -0.70 34.47
C LEU A 70 60.85 0.06 34.97
N ARG A 71 60.99 0.89 36.02
CA ARG A 71 59.89 1.76 36.48
C ARG A 71 59.47 2.76 35.39
N LYS A 72 60.43 3.38 34.70
CA LYS A 72 60.14 4.32 33.61
C LYS A 72 59.39 3.62 32.46
N ILE A 73 59.82 2.41 32.08
CA ILE A 73 59.13 1.61 31.05
C ILE A 73 57.72 1.23 31.53
N LYS A 74 57.57 0.74 32.76
CA LYS A 74 56.27 0.33 33.30
C LYS A 74 55.30 1.50 33.42
N CYS A 75 55.74 2.67 33.87
CA CYS A 75 54.91 3.87 33.91
C CYS A 75 54.45 4.29 32.51
N LYS A 76 55.34 4.23 31.49
CA LYS A 76 54.94 4.49 30.09
C LYS A 76 53.92 3.48 29.59
N GLN A 77 54.13 2.19 29.86
CA GLN A 77 53.20 1.14 29.47
C GLN A 77 51.83 1.36 30.12
N MET A 78 51.78 1.60 31.43
CA MET A 78 50.52 1.86 32.14
C MET A 78 49.80 3.12 31.64
N ALA A 79 50.55 4.18 31.30
CA ALA A 79 49.96 5.37 30.71
C ALA A 79 49.33 5.08 29.34
N MET A 80 50.00 4.29 28.50
CA MET A 80 49.48 3.86 27.20
C MET A 80 48.26 2.94 27.36
N ASP A 81 48.27 2.02 28.32
CA ASP A 81 47.12 1.15 28.62
C ASP A 81 45.89 1.98 29.04
N ILE A 82 46.08 2.98 29.91
CA ILE A 82 45.00 3.91 30.31
C ILE A 82 44.49 4.71 29.12
N GLN A 83 45.38 5.23 28.26
CA GLN A 83 44.97 5.95 27.05
C GLN A 83 44.16 5.06 26.10
N ASN A 84 44.57 3.81 25.90
CA ASN A 84 43.84 2.84 25.08
C ASN A 84 42.46 2.51 25.67
N MET A 85 42.37 2.36 27.00
CA MET A 85 41.09 2.17 27.69
C MET A 85 40.18 3.40 27.54
N LEU A 86 40.72 4.62 27.68
CA LEU A 86 39.95 5.86 27.49
C LEU A 86 39.45 5.99 26.05
N ALA A 87 40.28 5.70 25.05
CA ALA A 87 39.89 5.71 23.65
C ALA A 87 38.76 4.69 23.38
N SER A 88 38.89 3.47 23.92
CA SER A 88 37.87 2.42 23.80
C SER A 88 36.56 2.82 24.48
N PHE A 89 36.64 3.46 25.64
CA PHE A 89 35.48 3.96 26.37
C PHE A 89 34.77 5.07 25.60
N ASN A 90 35.49 6.07 25.10
CA ASN A 90 34.92 7.16 24.32
C ASN A 90 34.24 6.63 23.05
N PHE A 91 34.87 5.68 22.34
CA PHE A 91 34.25 5.03 21.20
C PHE A 91 32.93 4.32 21.57
N LEU A 92 32.89 3.60 22.69
CA LEU A 92 31.67 2.95 23.16
C LEU A 92 30.58 3.96 23.54
N VAL A 93 30.95 5.07 24.19
CA VAL A 93 30.04 6.16 24.53
C VAL A 93 29.46 6.78 23.27
N GLU A 94 30.29 7.14 22.29
CA GLU A 94 29.83 7.68 21.01
C GLU A 94 28.92 6.72 20.26
N ARG A 95 29.26 5.42 20.24
CA ARG A 95 28.42 4.40 19.61
C ARG A 95 27.06 4.32 20.29
N LYS A 96 27.03 4.37 21.62
CA LYS A 96 25.77 4.38 22.39
C LYS A 96 24.98 5.66 22.17
N ASP A 97 25.64 6.81 22.11
CA ASP A 97 24.99 8.10 21.82
C ASP A 97 24.38 8.14 20.41
N ARG A 98 25.09 7.63 19.40
CA ARG A 98 24.56 7.44 18.04
C ARG A 98 23.34 6.51 18.05
N LEU A 99 23.40 5.39 18.77
CA LEU A 99 22.26 4.48 18.91
C LEU A 99 21.06 5.16 19.58
N ILE A 100 21.28 5.90 20.66
CA ILE A 100 20.22 6.66 21.35
C ILE A 100 19.59 7.66 20.39
N LYS A 101 20.39 8.44 19.65
CA LYS A 101 19.88 9.40 18.65
C LYS A 101 19.04 8.73 17.56
N THR A 102 19.47 7.57 17.06
CA THR A 102 18.70 6.81 16.07
C THR A 102 17.39 6.30 16.67
N LEU A 103 17.42 5.80 17.91
CA LEU A 103 16.20 5.34 18.60
C LEU A 103 15.22 6.50 18.86
N VAL A 104 15.70 7.66 19.27
CA VAL A 104 14.87 8.86 19.46
C VAL A 104 14.22 9.28 18.14
N ARG A 105 14.97 9.31 17.04
CA ARG A 105 14.39 9.61 15.72
C ARG A 105 13.35 8.57 15.31
N ALA A 106 13.61 7.29 15.54
CA ALA A 106 12.65 6.22 15.24
C ALA A 106 11.38 6.35 16.08
N THR A 107 11.47 6.78 17.35
CA THR A 107 10.28 7.06 18.17
C THR A 107 9.52 8.28 17.68
N ASP A 108 10.20 9.35 17.27
CA ASP A 108 9.56 10.55 16.72
C ASP A 108 8.85 10.24 15.39
N ASP A 109 9.49 9.47 14.50
CA ASP A 109 8.92 9.01 13.24
C ASP A 109 7.69 8.11 13.47
N SER A 110 7.75 7.21 14.46
CA SER A 110 6.62 6.36 14.84
C SER A 110 5.45 7.18 15.39
N ASP A 111 5.71 8.15 16.27
CA ASP A 111 4.67 9.03 16.83
C ASP A 111 4.02 9.88 15.73
N GLU A 112 4.81 10.43 14.82
CA GLU A 112 4.32 11.20 13.69
C GLU A 112 3.45 10.34 12.75
N GLN A 113 3.86 9.10 12.47
CA GLN A 113 3.04 8.14 11.72
C GLN A 113 1.72 7.83 12.44
N HIS A 114 1.75 7.59 13.75
CA HIS A 114 0.54 7.38 14.55
C HIS A 114 -0.39 8.58 14.51
N ARG A 115 0.15 9.80 14.64
CA ARG A 115 -0.63 11.05 14.59
C ARG A 115 -1.32 11.23 13.24
N ARG A 116 -0.61 11.00 12.14
CA ARG A 116 -1.18 11.05 10.78
C ARG A 116 -2.25 9.98 10.57
N ALA A 117 -2.00 8.75 11.00
CA ALA A 117 -2.97 7.66 10.91
C ALA A 117 -4.24 7.98 11.73
N PHE A 118 -4.08 8.51 12.94
CA PHE A 118 -5.19 8.93 13.79
C PHE A 118 -5.99 10.08 13.19
N GLN A 119 -5.31 11.09 12.63
CA GLN A 119 -5.95 12.20 11.93
C GLN A 119 -6.77 11.69 10.74
N ALA A 120 -6.17 10.87 9.87
CA ALA A 120 -6.87 10.29 8.72
C ALA A 120 -8.07 9.43 9.15
N HIS A 121 -7.94 8.65 10.23
CA HIS A 121 -9.06 7.89 10.78
C HIS A 121 -10.18 8.81 11.28
N THR A 122 -9.84 9.87 12.00
CA THR A 122 -10.82 10.84 12.51
C THR A 122 -11.53 11.56 11.37
N GLU A 123 -10.81 12.00 10.34
CA GLU A 123 -11.39 12.60 9.14
C GLU A 123 -12.36 11.65 8.43
N ASN A 124 -11.99 10.37 8.31
CA ASN A 124 -12.87 9.33 7.73
C ASN A 124 -14.13 9.11 8.58
N VAL A 125 -14.01 9.07 9.91
CA VAL A 125 -15.15 8.94 10.82
C VAL A 125 -16.05 10.17 10.72
N SER A 126 -15.49 11.38 10.69
CA SER A 126 -16.25 12.62 10.48
C SER A 126 -16.97 12.63 9.14
N TYR A 127 -16.34 12.13 8.08
CA TYR A 127 -16.97 11.98 6.77
C TYR A 127 -18.16 11.01 6.81
N PHE A 128 -18.01 9.83 7.43
CA PHE A 128 -19.12 8.88 7.59
C PHE A 128 -20.25 9.45 8.45
N LEU A 129 -19.92 10.19 9.51
CA LEU A 129 -20.91 10.83 10.37
C LEU A 129 -21.69 11.89 9.59
N ASN A 130 -21.02 12.71 8.78
CA ASN A 130 -21.67 13.69 7.92
C ASN A 130 -22.61 13.03 6.89
N ILE A 131 -22.21 11.92 6.28
CA ILE A 131 -23.11 11.14 5.41
C ILE A 131 -24.32 10.63 6.20
N GLY A 132 -24.09 10.13 7.42
CA GLY A 132 -25.14 9.67 8.33
C GLY A 132 -26.15 10.79 8.63
N THR A 133 -25.66 11.97 9.00
CA THR A 133 -26.47 13.16 9.25
C THR A 133 -27.28 13.55 8.02
N GLN A 134 -26.66 13.64 6.84
CA GLN A 134 -27.37 13.98 5.59
C GLN A 134 -28.47 12.98 5.24
N ARG A 135 -28.27 11.68 5.53
CA ARG A 135 -29.31 10.65 5.32
C ARG A 135 -30.45 10.81 6.32
N LEU A 136 -30.14 11.09 7.59
CA LEU A 136 -31.13 11.36 8.63
C LEU A 136 -31.95 12.62 8.31
N ASP A 137 -31.30 13.70 7.88
CA ASP A 137 -31.97 14.96 7.51
C ASP A 137 -32.93 14.74 6.33
N LYS A 138 -32.53 13.96 5.32
CA LYS A 138 -33.40 13.58 4.20
C LYS A 138 -34.60 12.77 4.67
N LEU A 139 -34.37 11.76 5.50
CA LEU A 139 -35.44 10.93 6.04
C LEU A 139 -36.42 11.75 6.89
N GLN A 140 -35.90 12.68 7.69
CA GLN A 140 -36.72 13.60 8.48
C GLN A 140 -37.53 14.52 7.58
N ALA A 141 -36.94 15.12 6.55
CA ALA A 141 -37.64 15.98 5.60
C ALA A 141 -38.73 15.22 4.83
N GLU A 142 -38.45 13.98 4.39
CA GLU A 142 -39.44 13.10 3.75
C GLU A 142 -40.58 12.74 4.70
N TYR A 143 -40.27 12.43 5.96
CA TYR A 143 -41.28 12.16 6.98
C TYR A 143 -42.15 13.39 7.28
N GLU A 144 -41.55 14.56 7.44
CA GLU A 144 -42.28 15.82 7.66
C GLU A 144 -43.16 16.16 6.46
N HIS A 145 -42.67 15.96 5.23
CA HIS A 145 -43.47 16.14 4.02
C HIS A 145 -44.66 15.17 3.99
N GLN A 146 -44.45 13.88 4.22
CA GLN A 146 -45.54 12.88 4.23
C GLN A 146 -46.57 13.18 5.33
N LYS A 147 -46.09 13.59 6.51
CA LYS A 147 -46.97 14.01 7.61
C LYS A 147 -47.81 15.22 7.23
N ASN A 148 -47.21 16.23 6.62
CA ASN A 148 -47.91 17.46 6.23
C ASN A 148 -48.91 17.19 5.10
N ASP A 149 -48.56 16.40 4.10
CA ASP A 149 -49.48 16.01 3.02
C ASP A 149 -50.67 15.24 3.57
N LEU A 150 -50.41 14.32 4.51
CA LEU A 150 -51.46 13.56 5.16
C LEU A 150 -52.38 14.52 5.92
N LEU A 151 -51.85 15.39 6.79
CA LEU A 151 -52.64 16.39 7.51
C LEU A 151 -53.46 17.30 6.58
N GLU A 152 -52.87 17.79 5.48
CA GLU A 152 -53.58 18.63 4.51
C GLU A 152 -54.73 17.86 3.83
N ASN A 153 -54.53 16.58 3.54
CA ASN A 153 -55.60 15.73 3.00
C ASN A 153 -56.70 15.48 4.03
N TRP A 154 -56.36 15.24 5.30
CA TRP A 154 -57.35 15.14 6.37
C TRP A 154 -58.17 16.41 6.51
N ASP A 155 -57.52 17.58 6.51
CA ASP A 155 -58.20 18.88 6.61
C ASP A 155 -59.16 19.09 5.41
N LYS A 156 -58.75 18.69 4.20
CA LYS A 156 -59.60 18.75 3.00
C LYS A 156 -60.79 17.80 3.10
N GLU A 157 -60.55 16.55 3.48
CA GLU A 157 -61.60 15.54 3.65
C GLU A 157 -62.60 15.97 4.73
N GLU A 158 -62.12 16.51 5.85
CA GLU A 158 -62.97 17.06 6.91
C GLU A 158 -63.85 18.20 6.38
N MET A 159 -63.27 19.15 5.63
CA MET A 159 -64.02 20.25 5.02
C MET A 159 -65.06 19.75 4.00
N GLU A 160 -64.72 18.76 3.18
CA GLU A 160 -65.65 18.16 2.22
C GLU A 160 -66.80 17.42 2.92
N ILE A 161 -66.52 16.69 4.00
CA ILE A 161 -67.53 16.00 4.82
C ILE A 161 -68.48 17.02 5.45
N ILE A 162 -67.96 18.11 6.02
CA ILE A 162 -68.77 19.17 6.63
C ILE A 162 -69.65 19.84 5.57
N ASP A 163 -69.11 20.24 4.41
CA ASP A 163 -69.90 20.86 3.33
C ASP A 163 -70.95 19.88 2.77
N TYR A 164 -70.62 18.59 2.64
CA TYR A 164 -71.60 17.58 2.23
C TYR A 164 -72.71 17.43 3.27
N GLN A 165 -72.37 17.39 4.55
CA GLN A 165 -73.34 17.33 5.64
C GLN A 165 -74.24 18.58 5.63
N ASP A 166 -73.69 19.78 5.53
CA ASP A 166 -74.46 21.03 5.49
C ASP A 166 -75.44 21.06 4.30
N ARG A 167 -74.99 20.63 3.12
CA ARG A 167 -75.85 20.52 1.92
C ARG A 167 -76.95 19.48 2.11
N ALA A 168 -76.65 18.34 2.72
CA ALA A 168 -77.62 17.29 3.00
C ALA A 168 -78.66 17.77 4.02
N GLU A 169 -78.22 18.43 5.10
CA GLU A 169 -79.09 19.05 6.09
C GLU A 169 -79.99 20.12 5.47
N PHE A 170 -79.45 20.98 4.60
CA PHE A 170 -80.23 21.99 3.89
C PHE A 170 -81.30 21.35 3.01
N LYS A 171 -80.97 20.30 2.25
CA LYS A 171 -81.93 19.53 1.44
C LYS A 171 -83.05 18.92 2.31
N LEU A 172 -82.69 18.31 3.44
CA LEU A 172 -83.69 17.74 4.37
C LEU A 172 -84.59 18.82 4.96
N LYS A 173 -84.03 19.96 5.39
CA LYS A 173 -84.80 21.13 5.86
C LYS A 173 -85.77 21.63 4.79
N LEU A 174 -85.34 21.69 3.53
CA LEU A 174 -86.20 22.10 2.41
C LEU A 174 -87.32 21.09 2.14
N ILE A 175 -87.01 19.79 2.12
CA ILE A 175 -88.04 18.74 1.95
C ILE A 175 -89.07 18.82 3.08
N MET A 176 -88.61 18.95 4.32
CA MET A 176 -89.49 19.08 5.50
C MET A 176 -90.38 20.33 5.38
N TYR A 177 -89.84 21.46 4.91
CA TYR A 177 -90.61 22.67 4.66
C TYR A 177 -91.67 22.49 3.56
N ILE A 178 -91.31 21.87 2.43
CA ILE A 178 -92.26 21.61 1.33
C ILE A 178 -93.37 20.65 1.79
N GLN A 179 -93.00 19.57 2.49
CA GLN A 179 -93.97 18.61 3.04
C GLN A 179 -94.92 19.28 4.03
N ASP A 180 -94.42 20.12 4.93
CA ASP A 180 -95.26 20.86 5.88
C ASP A 180 -96.21 21.82 5.17
N ARG A 181 -95.71 22.57 4.17
CA ARG A 181 -96.55 23.45 3.34
C ARG A 181 -97.66 22.67 2.62
N ASP A 182 -97.31 21.55 1.99
CA ASP A 182 -98.27 20.74 1.24
C ASP A 182 -99.29 20.08 2.18
N PHE A 183 -98.86 19.64 3.38
CA PHE A 183 -99.75 19.14 4.42
C PHE A 183 -100.72 20.23 4.91
N GLN A 184 -100.23 21.46 5.11
CA GLN A 184 -101.08 22.60 5.46
C GLN A 184 -102.08 22.95 4.35
N MET A 185 -101.67 22.89 3.08
CA MET A 185 -102.57 23.10 1.93
C MET A 185 -103.64 22.01 1.84
N LEU A 186 -103.25 20.74 1.98
CA LEU A 186 -104.18 19.61 1.98
C LEU A 186 -105.19 19.75 3.13
N ARG A 187 -104.71 20.09 4.33
CA ARG A 187 -105.57 20.35 5.49
C ARG A 187 -106.59 21.45 5.20
N LYS A 188 -106.17 22.58 4.64
CA LYS A 188 -107.08 23.67 4.23
C LYS A 188 -108.07 23.21 3.16
N SER A 189 -107.64 22.44 2.16
CA SER A 189 -108.51 21.91 1.11
C SER A 189 -109.60 21.00 1.68
N ILE A 190 -109.25 20.10 2.61
CA ILE A 190 -110.21 19.23 3.30
C ILE A 190 -111.17 20.07 4.15
N GLU A 191 -110.68 21.09 4.85
CA GLU A 191 -111.52 22.02 5.60
C GLU A 191 -112.51 22.77 4.69
N THR A 192 -112.06 23.25 3.51
CA THR A 192 -112.95 23.90 2.53
C THR A 192 -113.95 22.94 1.91
N GLN A 193 -113.53 21.71 1.58
CA GLN A 193 -114.43 20.70 1.00
C GLN A 193 -115.52 20.30 2.00
N ARG A 194 -115.17 20.11 3.28
CA ARG A 194 -116.17 19.88 4.34
C ARG A 194 -117.13 21.07 4.49
N ALA A 195 -116.65 22.30 4.26
CA ALA A 195 -117.49 23.49 4.30
C ALA A 195 -118.42 23.60 3.08
N THR A 196 -117.97 23.22 1.88
CA THR A 196 -118.81 23.18 0.66
C THR A 196 -119.84 22.07 0.74
N GLU A 197 -119.48 20.85 1.13
CA GLU A 197 -120.42 19.73 1.33
C GLU A 197 -121.55 20.11 2.31
N LYS A 198 -121.21 20.86 3.37
CA LYS A 198 -122.20 21.41 4.31
C LYS A 198 -123.10 22.47 3.69
N ASN A 199 -122.59 23.31 2.78
CA ASN A 199 -123.35 24.35 2.11
C ASN A 199 -124.23 23.80 0.97
N ASP A 200 -123.74 22.82 0.22
CA ASP A 200 -124.48 22.17 -0.85
C ASP A 200 -125.71 21.44 -0.29
N ALA A 201 -125.55 20.71 0.82
CA ALA A 201 -126.68 20.12 1.55
C ALA A 201 -127.71 21.17 2.03
N ARG A 202 -127.29 22.42 2.29
CA ARG A 202 -128.18 23.53 2.63
C ARG A 202 -128.89 24.09 1.39
N LEU A 203 -128.19 24.20 0.26
CA LEU A 203 -128.72 24.71 -1.01
C LEU A 203 -129.73 23.75 -1.64
N GLU A 204 -129.47 22.44 -1.61
CA GLU A 204 -130.44 21.43 -2.06
C GLU A 204 -131.78 21.59 -1.32
N HIS A 205 -131.74 21.78 0.00
CA HIS A 205 -132.93 22.08 0.80
C HIS A 205 -133.62 23.41 0.41
N GLU A 206 -132.87 24.44 -0.01
CA GLU A 206 -133.46 25.69 -0.52
C GLU A 206 -134.05 25.54 -1.94
N GLU A 207 -133.45 24.72 -2.80
CA GLU A 207 -133.93 24.49 -4.16
C GLU A 207 -135.21 23.66 -4.20
N GLU A 208 -135.33 22.65 -3.32
CA GLU A 208 -136.59 21.95 -3.08
C GLU A 208 -137.71 22.96 -2.74
N LEU A 209 -137.42 23.99 -1.93
CA LEU A 209 -138.37 25.06 -1.59
C LEU A 209 -138.71 25.97 -2.79
N ARG A 210 -137.74 26.28 -3.66
CA ARG A 210 -137.97 27.13 -4.86
C ARG A 210 -138.73 26.42 -5.97
N SER A 211 -138.56 25.11 -6.13
CA SER A 211 -139.28 24.31 -7.13
C SER A 211 -140.81 24.38 -6.94
N PHE A 212 -141.27 24.66 -5.72
CA PHE A 212 -142.67 24.89 -5.38
C PHE A 212 -143.25 26.24 -5.91
N CYS A 213 -142.39 27.21 -6.28
CA CYS A 213 -142.78 28.60 -6.61
C CYS A 213 -142.80 28.95 -8.12
N ALA A 214 -142.38 28.02 -9.00
CA ALA A 214 -142.19 28.25 -10.44
C ALA A 214 -143.42 28.71 -11.29
N PRO A 215 -144.70 28.37 -11.00
CA PRO A 215 -145.79 28.66 -11.95
C PRO A 215 -146.14 30.15 -12.14
N LYS A 216 -145.57 31.09 -11.36
CA LYS A 216 -145.87 32.54 -11.49
C LYS A 216 -144.94 33.33 -12.41
N GLN A 217 -143.78 32.80 -12.83
CA GLN A 217 -142.80 33.54 -13.63
C GLN A 217 -143.07 33.52 -15.15
N LEU A 218 -143.75 32.48 -15.66
CA LEU A 218 -144.06 32.30 -17.10
C LEU A 218 -144.96 33.39 -17.72
N ALA A 219 -145.67 34.17 -16.91
CA ALA A 219 -146.56 35.23 -17.41
C ALA A 219 -145.82 36.52 -17.83
N ILE A 220 -144.56 36.71 -17.42
CA ILE A 220 -143.81 37.96 -17.60
C ILE A 220 -143.04 37.99 -18.93
N GLU A 221 -142.61 36.83 -19.44
CA GLU A 221 -141.76 36.73 -20.64
C GLU A 221 -142.49 37.04 -21.96
N MET A 222 -143.82 36.85 -22.02
CA MET A 222 -144.60 37.08 -23.25
C MET A 222 -144.63 38.53 -23.72
N TYR A 223 -144.48 39.51 -22.81
CA TYR A 223 -144.52 40.94 -23.14
C TYR A 223 -143.18 41.48 -23.67
N TRP A 224 -142.06 40.76 -23.45
CA TRP A 224 -140.73 41.18 -23.89
C TRP A 224 -140.42 40.90 -25.37
N GLY A 225 -141.12 39.95 -26.00
CA GLY A 225 -140.86 39.55 -27.40
C GLY A 225 -141.21 40.62 -28.44
N LYS A 226 -142.25 41.42 -28.21
CA LYS A 226 -142.76 42.40 -29.19
C LYS A 226 -141.87 43.63 -29.36
N LEU A 227 -140.93 43.87 -28.44
CA LEU A 227 -140.07 45.06 -28.45
C LEU A 227 -138.75 44.83 -29.22
N ARG A 228 -138.42 43.57 -29.53
CA ARG A 228 -137.13 43.17 -30.10
C ARG A 228 -137.09 43.17 -31.64
N GLU A 229 -138.24 43.06 -32.32
CA GLU A 229 -138.33 43.03 -33.79
C GLU A 229 -137.95 44.36 -34.46
N VAL A 230 -138.17 45.50 -33.80
CA VAL A 230 -137.92 46.83 -34.39
C VAL A 230 -136.44 47.25 -34.34
N TYR A 231 -135.64 46.63 -33.47
CA TYR A 231 -134.23 46.98 -33.28
C TYR A 231 -133.29 46.29 -34.29
N ASN A 232 -133.66 45.11 -34.80
CA ASN A 232 -132.78 44.28 -35.64
C ASN A 232 -132.65 44.77 -37.09
N SER A 233 -133.65 45.46 -37.63
CA SER A 233 -133.64 45.92 -39.03
C SER A 233 -132.62 47.04 -39.33
N TYR A 234 -132.09 47.70 -38.30
CA TYR A 234 -131.11 48.79 -38.46
C TYR A 234 -129.64 48.30 -38.35
N GLN A 235 -129.41 47.08 -37.86
CA GLN A 235 -128.06 46.57 -37.55
C GLN A 235 -127.47 45.66 -38.64
N GLU A 236 -128.27 45.22 -39.62
CA GLU A 236 -127.84 44.28 -40.67
C GLU A 236 -126.99 44.91 -41.79
N GLU A 237 -127.07 46.23 -42.04
CA GLU A 237 -126.33 46.86 -43.16
C GLU A 237 -124.86 47.21 -42.85
N HIS A 238 -124.46 47.32 -41.57
CA HIS A 238 -123.13 47.85 -41.18
C HIS A 238 -122.14 46.80 -40.61
N ASN A 239 -122.58 45.56 -40.38
CA ASN A 239 -121.83 44.52 -39.66
C ASN A 239 -120.73 43.76 -40.46
N PRO A 240 -120.88 43.46 -41.78
CA PRO A 240 -119.92 42.61 -42.49
C PRO A 240 -118.58 43.31 -42.80
N ILE A 241 -118.57 44.63 -42.94
CA ILE A 241 -117.36 45.41 -43.24
C ILE A 241 -116.46 45.57 -42.00
N MET A 242 -117.05 45.77 -40.82
CA MET A 242 -116.29 45.87 -39.56
C MET A 242 -115.67 44.54 -39.15
N SER A 243 -116.36 43.42 -39.36
CA SER A 243 -115.84 42.07 -39.04
C SER A 243 -114.59 41.71 -39.87
N HIS A 244 -114.57 42.05 -41.16
CA HIS A 244 -113.41 41.77 -42.01
C HIS A 244 -112.17 42.60 -41.64
N TYR A 245 -112.35 43.89 -41.31
CA TYR A 245 -111.26 44.76 -40.86
C TYR A 245 -110.65 44.29 -39.53
N HIS A 246 -111.46 43.88 -38.55
CA HIS A 246 -110.97 43.35 -37.28
C HIS A 246 -110.18 42.05 -37.46
N SER A 247 -110.64 41.13 -38.31
CA SER A 247 -109.90 39.88 -38.58
C SER A 247 -108.54 40.12 -39.23
N LEU A 248 -108.43 41.12 -40.12
CA LEU A 248 -107.16 41.46 -40.77
C LEU A 248 -106.17 42.10 -39.80
N ARG A 249 -106.67 42.97 -38.89
CA ARG A 249 -105.86 43.61 -37.84
C ARG A 249 -105.34 42.61 -36.81
N GLU A 250 -106.16 41.65 -36.38
CA GLU A 250 -105.72 40.62 -35.43
C GLU A 250 -104.63 39.71 -36.01
N LYS A 251 -104.70 39.41 -37.32
CA LYS A 251 -103.65 38.65 -38.02
C LYS A 251 -102.35 39.44 -38.11
N ASP A 252 -102.40 40.74 -38.40
CA ASP A 252 -101.21 41.60 -38.44
C ASP A 252 -100.56 41.73 -37.05
N ASP A 253 -101.37 41.93 -35.99
CA ASP A 253 -100.89 41.97 -34.59
C ASP A 253 -100.33 40.61 -34.12
N PHE A 254 -100.81 39.50 -34.69
CA PHE A 254 -100.26 38.16 -34.43
C PHE A 254 -98.89 38.00 -35.09
N TYR A 255 -98.77 38.31 -36.38
CA TYR A 255 -97.50 38.19 -37.11
C TYR A 255 -96.44 39.15 -36.58
N GLN A 256 -96.78 40.39 -36.19
CA GLN A 256 -95.82 41.30 -35.57
C GLN A 256 -95.25 40.76 -34.26
N ARG A 257 -96.07 40.13 -33.41
CA ARG A 257 -95.60 39.49 -32.17
C ARG A 257 -94.74 38.26 -32.43
N GLU A 258 -95.07 37.48 -33.45
CA GLU A 258 -94.29 36.30 -33.85
C GLU A 258 -92.93 36.69 -34.45
N ILE A 259 -92.90 37.72 -35.30
CA ILE A 259 -91.67 38.30 -35.86
C ILE A 259 -90.79 38.83 -34.72
N ALA A 260 -91.33 39.62 -33.78
CA ALA A 260 -90.55 40.13 -32.65
C ALA A 260 -89.98 39.01 -31.76
N ARG A 261 -90.74 37.92 -31.56
CA ARG A 261 -90.26 36.74 -30.81
C ARG A 261 -89.14 36.02 -31.55
N ASN A 262 -89.27 35.87 -32.87
CA ASN A 262 -88.24 35.24 -33.71
C ASN A 262 -86.98 36.11 -33.79
N ASP A 263 -87.10 37.43 -33.92
CA ASP A 263 -85.97 38.37 -33.91
C ASP A 263 -85.21 38.31 -32.59
N PHE A 264 -85.91 38.23 -31.45
CA PHE A 264 -85.29 38.06 -30.14
C PHE A 264 -84.54 36.73 -30.03
N GLN A 265 -85.10 35.63 -30.56
CA GLN A 265 -84.43 34.32 -30.57
C GLN A 265 -83.19 34.33 -31.47
N ILE A 266 -83.25 35.00 -32.63
CA ILE A 266 -82.12 35.16 -33.53
C ILE A 266 -81.01 35.97 -32.87
N GLN A 267 -81.33 37.06 -32.17
CA GLN A 267 -80.36 37.85 -31.41
C GLN A 267 -79.66 36.99 -30.34
N LEU A 268 -80.43 36.27 -29.53
CA LEU A 268 -79.88 35.37 -28.50
C LEU A 268 -78.97 34.28 -29.10
N ALA A 269 -79.40 33.68 -30.23
CA ALA A 269 -78.61 32.68 -30.95
C ALA A 269 -77.32 33.30 -31.55
N SER A 270 -77.37 34.54 -32.03
CA SER A 270 -76.19 35.24 -32.56
C SER A 270 -75.19 35.59 -31.46
N GLU A 271 -75.65 36.07 -30.30
CA GLU A 271 -74.80 36.36 -29.14
C GLU A 271 -74.12 35.10 -28.62
N THR A 272 -74.87 34.01 -28.46
CA THR A 272 -74.31 32.71 -28.05
C THR A 272 -73.27 32.20 -29.05
N LEU A 273 -73.51 32.35 -30.36
CA LEU A 273 -72.54 31.97 -31.39
C LEU A 273 -71.27 32.81 -31.33
N THR A 274 -71.37 34.13 -31.15
CA THR A 274 -70.18 35.00 -31.00
C THR A 274 -69.38 34.69 -29.73
N ASN A 275 -70.06 34.42 -28.62
CA ASN A 275 -69.41 34.01 -27.36
C ASN A 275 -68.68 32.68 -27.51
N LEU A 276 -69.32 31.68 -28.14
CA LEU A 276 -68.69 30.39 -28.43
C LEU A 276 -67.49 30.54 -29.37
N GLN A 277 -67.59 31.42 -30.37
CA GLN A 277 -66.49 31.71 -31.28
C GLN A 277 -65.31 32.38 -30.55
N HIS A 278 -65.57 33.30 -29.62
CA HIS A 278 -64.55 33.93 -28.79
C HIS A 278 -63.87 32.92 -27.85
N GLU A 279 -64.64 32.10 -27.14
CA GLU A 279 -64.12 31.06 -26.26
C GLU A 279 -63.30 30.01 -27.03
N TRP A 280 -63.74 29.64 -28.24
CA TRP A 280 -62.98 28.76 -29.12
C TRP A 280 -61.65 29.36 -29.57
N GLN A 281 -61.62 30.63 -29.96
CA GLN A 281 -60.37 31.33 -30.32
C GLN A 281 -59.41 31.41 -29.12
N LYS A 282 -59.93 31.76 -27.95
CA LYS A 282 -59.14 31.85 -26.70
C LYS A 282 -58.58 30.50 -26.28
N THR A 283 -59.38 29.44 -26.31
CA THR A 283 -58.90 28.07 -26.01
C THR A 283 -57.89 27.58 -27.03
N THR A 284 -58.08 27.88 -28.32
CA THR A 284 -57.14 27.52 -29.38
C THR A 284 -55.82 28.27 -29.25
N SER A 285 -55.86 29.59 -29.00
CA SER A 285 -54.65 30.41 -28.78
C SER A 285 -53.88 29.93 -27.54
N THR A 286 -54.55 29.73 -26.40
CA THR A 286 -53.87 29.24 -25.19
C THR A 286 -53.30 27.84 -25.36
N MET A 287 -53.97 26.94 -26.10
CA MET A 287 -53.46 25.60 -26.38
C MET A 287 -52.23 25.64 -27.31
N THR A 288 -52.26 26.46 -28.36
CA THR A 288 -51.12 26.64 -29.27
C THR A 288 -49.91 27.25 -28.56
N GLU A 289 -50.10 28.21 -27.66
CA GLU A 289 -49.04 28.76 -26.80
C GLU A 289 -48.47 27.72 -25.81
N LYS A 290 -49.30 26.84 -25.26
CA LYS A 290 -48.84 25.74 -24.40
C LYS A 290 -48.02 24.73 -25.20
N LEU A 291 -48.50 24.36 -26.39
CA LEU A 291 -47.81 23.41 -27.27
C LEU A 291 -46.45 23.95 -27.74
N THR A 292 -46.38 25.22 -28.14
CA THR A 292 -45.11 25.86 -28.53
C THR A 292 -44.12 25.95 -27.36
N ARG A 293 -44.58 26.33 -26.15
CA ARG A 293 -43.73 26.31 -24.95
C ARG A 293 -43.20 24.91 -24.62
N MET A 294 -44.04 23.89 -24.70
CA MET A 294 -43.63 22.50 -24.45
C MET A 294 -42.65 22.00 -25.53
N ALA A 295 -42.87 22.36 -26.80
CA ALA A 295 -41.96 22.04 -27.89
C ALA A 295 -40.58 22.67 -27.68
N ASN A 296 -40.52 23.96 -27.35
CA ASN A 296 -39.26 24.67 -27.08
C ASN A 296 -38.51 24.05 -25.89
N ARG A 297 -39.23 23.73 -24.79
CA ARG A 297 -38.62 23.10 -23.61
C ARG A 297 -38.09 21.70 -23.90
N LYS A 298 -38.81 20.92 -24.72
CA LYS A 298 -38.35 19.62 -25.21
C LYS A 298 -37.06 19.75 -26.02
N GLU A 299 -36.98 20.75 -26.90
CA GLU A 299 -35.79 20.99 -27.72
C GLU A 299 -34.58 21.45 -26.89
N GLU A 300 -34.79 22.34 -25.92
CA GLU A 300 -33.75 22.75 -24.97
C GLU A 300 -33.22 21.57 -24.14
N LEU A 301 -34.12 20.73 -23.63
CA LEU A 301 -33.75 19.51 -22.90
C LEU A 301 -32.97 18.55 -23.81
N ALA A 302 -33.38 18.38 -25.06
CA ALA A 302 -32.67 17.55 -26.03
C ALA A 302 -31.26 18.09 -26.32
N ARG A 303 -31.11 19.42 -26.48
CA ARG A 303 -29.80 20.07 -26.64
C ARG A 303 -28.90 19.86 -25.42
N LYS A 304 -29.41 20.06 -24.21
CA LYS A 304 -28.68 19.82 -22.95
C LYS A 304 -28.26 18.35 -22.81
N TYR A 305 -29.16 17.42 -23.13
CA TYR A 305 -28.85 15.98 -23.10
C TYR A 305 -27.74 15.61 -24.10
N LEU A 306 -27.80 16.11 -25.33
CA LEU A 306 -26.76 15.87 -26.34
C LEU A 306 -25.41 16.48 -25.96
N GLN A 307 -25.42 17.62 -25.27
CA GLN A 307 -24.21 18.25 -24.73
C GLN A 307 -23.62 17.39 -23.61
N MET A 308 -24.42 17.03 -22.58
CA MET A 308 -23.95 16.15 -21.51
C MET A 308 -23.44 14.80 -22.02
N LYS A 309 -24.07 14.23 -23.06
CA LYS A 309 -23.61 12.99 -23.69
C LYS A 309 -22.27 13.16 -24.39
N ARG A 310 -22.00 14.32 -25.00
CA ARG A 310 -20.69 14.63 -25.59
C ARG A 310 -19.64 14.82 -24.50
N ASP A 311 -19.95 15.56 -23.45
CA ASP A 311 -19.03 15.84 -22.35
C ASP A 311 -18.66 14.54 -21.61
N SER A 312 -19.65 13.67 -21.35
CA SER A 312 -19.42 12.35 -20.74
C SER A 312 -18.52 11.45 -21.61
N LYS A 313 -18.71 11.45 -22.94
CA LYS A 313 -17.81 10.72 -23.86
C LYS A 313 -16.41 11.29 -23.86
N LEU A 314 -16.26 12.62 -23.84
CA LEU A 314 -14.96 13.28 -23.79
C LEU A 314 -14.23 12.93 -22.50
N GLU A 315 -14.91 12.97 -21.36
CA GLU A 315 -14.32 12.66 -20.06
C GLU A 315 -13.95 11.18 -19.95
N SER A 316 -14.80 10.28 -20.45
CA SER A 316 -14.46 8.86 -20.55
C SER A 316 -13.26 8.61 -21.46
N SER A 317 -13.15 9.32 -22.59
CA SER A 317 -11.99 9.22 -23.47
C SER A 317 -10.71 9.71 -22.80
N LYS A 318 -10.77 10.83 -22.07
CA LYS A 318 -9.62 11.35 -21.32
C LYS A 318 -9.21 10.39 -20.20
N GLY A 319 -10.17 9.86 -19.45
CA GLY A 319 -9.94 8.84 -18.42
C GLY A 319 -9.27 7.60 -18.98
N ASN A 320 -9.75 7.09 -20.13
CA ASN A 320 -9.13 5.96 -20.81
C ASN A 320 -7.69 6.26 -21.27
N GLN A 321 -7.42 7.46 -21.81
CA GLN A 321 -6.07 7.85 -22.21
C GLN A 321 -5.12 7.96 -21.02
N GLN A 322 -5.57 8.55 -19.91
CA GLN A 322 -4.77 8.64 -18.68
C GLN A 322 -4.49 7.25 -18.10
N LEU A 323 -5.50 6.37 -18.10
CA LEU A 323 -5.34 4.98 -17.67
C LEU A 323 -4.33 4.24 -18.54
N ASP A 324 -4.39 4.40 -19.86
CA ASP A 324 -3.45 3.78 -20.79
C ASP A 324 -2.01 4.24 -20.54
N VAL A 325 -1.79 5.55 -20.36
CA VAL A 325 -0.47 6.09 -19.99
C VAL A 325 0.04 5.51 -18.66
N MET A 326 -0.83 5.45 -17.65
CA MET A 326 -0.47 4.91 -16.34
C MET A 326 -0.17 3.41 -16.38
N VAL A 327 -0.96 2.63 -17.11
CA VAL A 327 -0.75 1.19 -17.30
C VAL A 327 0.57 0.95 -18.03
N ASN A 328 0.83 1.66 -19.13
CA ASN A 328 2.08 1.52 -19.88
C ASN A 328 3.30 1.90 -19.02
N ALA A 329 3.24 3.02 -18.29
CA ALA A 329 4.32 3.41 -17.36
C ALA A 329 4.54 2.37 -16.25
N SER A 330 3.48 1.79 -15.70
CA SER A 330 3.59 0.74 -14.68
C SER A 330 4.20 -0.54 -15.25
N GLN A 331 3.81 -0.93 -16.46
CA GLN A 331 4.32 -2.13 -17.12
C GLN A 331 5.80 -1.97 -17.48
N ASP A 332 6.21 -0.79 -17.93
CA ASP A 332 7.61 -0.49 -18.24
C ASP A 332 8.47 -0.47 -16.96
N ALA A 333 7.96 0.08 -15.86
CA ALA A 333 8.63 0.02 -14.56
C ALA A 333 8.78 -1.43 -14.06
N ILE A 334 7.73 -2.26 -14.20
CA ILE A 334 7.78 -3.69 -13.85
C ILE A 334 8.84 -4.41 -14.69
N LYS A 335 8.82 -4.26 -16.01
CA LYS A 335 9.84 -4.87 -16.90
C LYS A 335 11.25 -4.45 -16.50
N HIS A 336 11.47 -3.16 -16.21
CA HIS A 336 12.77 -2.67 -15.79
C HIS A 336 13.23 -3.30 -14.46
N LEU A 337 12.31 -3.48 -13.50
CA LEU A 337 12.60 -4.16 -12.23
C LEU A 337 12.87 -5.65 -12.42
N GLU A 338 12.13 -6.32 -13.31
CA GLU A 338 12.37 -7.72 -13.68
C GLU A 338 13.76 -7.90 -14.33
N ASP A 339 14.14 -7.02 -15.26
CA ASP A 339 15.46 -7.02 -15.88
C ASP A 339 16.59 -6.80 -14.86
N LEU A 340 16.38 -5.89 -13.89
CA LEU A 340 17.32 -5.68 -12.78
C LEU A 340 17.41 -6.90 -11.88
N TYR A 341 16.28 -7.53 -11.57
CA TYR A 341 16.22 -8.75 -10.77
C TYR A 341 16.96 -9.91 -11.46
N GLU A 342 16.80 -10.08 -12.78
CA GLU A 342 17.57 -11.06 -13.54
C GLU A 342 19.08 -10.79 -13.50
N LYS A 343 19.50 -9.53 -13.67
CA LYS A 343 20.92 -9.15 -13.57
C LYS A 343 21.48 -9.43 -12.17
N LEU A 344 20.74 -9.09 -11.12
CA LEU A 344 21.12 -9.35 -9.74
C LEU A 344 21.26 -10.85 -9.49
N ASN A 345 20.29 -11.66 -9.93
CA ASN A 345 20.36 -13.11 -9.81
C ASN A 345 21.55 -13.70 -10.55
N LYS A 346 21.88 -13.19 -11.75
CA LYS A 346 23.11 -13.59 -12.47
C LYS A 346 24.36 -13.26 -11.65
N VAL A 347 24.44 -12.08 -11.03
CA VAL A 347 25.57 -11.69 -10.16
C VAL A 347 25.66 -12.59 -8.93
N ILE A 348 24.54 -12.90 -8.26
CA ILE A 348 24.51 -13.80 -7.10
C ILE A 348 24.96 -15.20 -7.50
N GLN A 349 24.42 -15.76 -8.60
CA GLN A 349 24.82 -17.07 -9.11
C GLN A 349 26.32 -17.12 -9.46
N LEU A 350 26.85 -16.07 -10.11
CA LEU A 350 28.28 -15.97 -10.39
C LEU A 350 29.10 -15.88 -9.09
N SER A 351 28.64 -15.11 -8.10
CA SER A 351 29.27 -15.02 -6.78
C SER A 351 29.30 -16.38 -6.07
N GLU A 352 28.20 -17.15 -6.10
CA GLU A 352 28.13 -18.48 -5.51
C GLU A 352 29.06 -19.47 -6.23
N ILE A 353 29.13 -19.42 -7.56
CA ILE A 353 30.06 -20.25 -8.34
C ILE A 353 31.51 -19.87 -8.01
N CYS A 354 31.83 -18.57 -7.97
CA CYS A 354 33.17 -18.07 -7.65
C CYS A 354 33.57 -18.42 -6.22
N SER A 355 32.67 -18.31 -5.25
CA SER A 355 32.91 -18.63 -3.84
C SER A 355 33.39 -20.07 -3.63
N LYS A 356 32.94 -21.03 -4.45
CA LYS A 356 33.41 -22.44 -4.38
C LYS A 356 34.90 -22.61 -4.66
N TYR A 357 35.53 -21.66 -5.35
CA TYR A 357 36.96 -21.69 -5.69
C TYR A 357 37.81 -20.82 -4.77
N GLU A 358 37.22 -20.21 -3.75
CA GLU A 358 37.93 -19.40 -2.76
C GLU A 358 38.51 -20.31 -1.66
N HIS A 359 39.74 -20.03 -1.24
CA HIS A 359 40.36 -20.71 -0.10
C HIS A 359 39.97 -20.05 1.23
N GLU A 360 40.04 -20.78 2.35
CA GLU A 360 39.72 -20.27 3.71
C GLU A 360 40.48 -18.98 4.09
N GLY A 361 41.61 -18.68 3.46
CA GLY A 361 42.38 -17.44 3.65
C GLY A 361 41.99 -16.27 2.73
N ASP A 362 41.00 -16.44 1.85
CA ASP A 362 40.46 -15.42 0.94
C ASP A 362 39.03 -15.01 1.30
N GLU A 363 38.46 -15.62 2.33
CA GLU A 363 37.26 -15.12 3.00
C GLU A 363 37.65 -13.78 3.63
N LEU A 364 37.23 -12.68 3.01
CA LEU A 364 37.38 -11.33 3.55
C LEU A 364 36.38 -11.12 4.70
N THR A 365 36.45 -12.00 5.70
CA THR A 365 35.85 -11.85 7.02
C THR A 365 36.89 -11.29 7.95
N LYS A 366 37.07 -9.97 7.86
CA LYS A 366 37.21 -9.07 9.02
C LYS A 366 37.37 -7.68 8.50
N ASP A 367 36.53 -6.81 9.03
CA ASP A 367 36.68 -5.37 9.04
C ASP A 367 38.09 -5.02 9.52
N VAL A 368 39.04 -4.96 8.60
CA VAL A 368 40.18 -4.08 8.77
C VAL A 368 39.63 -2.74 8.31
N GLU A 369 39.12 -1.99 9.28
CA GLU A 369 39.04 -0.52 9.20
C GLU A 369 40.45 -0.05 8.85
N TYR A 370 40.77 -0.01 7.56
CA TYR A 370 41.71 0.99 7.09
C TYR A 370 40.98 2.31 7.29
N ASP A 371 41.40 3.01 8.35
CA ASP A 371 41.15 4.41 8.57
C ASP A 371 41.62 5.17 7.31
N MET A 372 40.70 5.34 6.35
CA MET A 372 40.91 6.04 5.08
C MET A 372 40.12 7.35 5.08
N ASP A 373 40.11 8.02 6.22
CA ASP A 373 39.46 9.32 6.43
C ASP A 373 40.27 10.52 5.89
N SER A 374 41.11 10.33 4.88
CA SER A 374 41.72 11.48 4.19
C SER A 374 41.97 11.22 2.71
N VAL A 375 40.97 11.49 1.90
CA VAL A 375 41.24 11.99 0.55
C VAL A 375 40.58 13.35 0.49
N ASP A 376 41.40 14.39 0.45
CA ASP A 376 40.94 15.77 0.28
C ASP A 376 40.21 15.89 -1.06
N PHE A 377 38.88 16.01 -0.98
CA PHE A 377 38.01 16.31 -2.11
C PHE A 377 37.91 17.81 -2.37
N GLU A 378 38.81 18.62 -1.80
CA GLU A 378 38.73 20.10 -1.84
C GLU A 378 38.72 20.68 -3.27
N HIS A 379 39.05 19.88 -4.29
CA HIS A 379 39.16 20.32 -5.70
C HIS A 379 38.27 19.52 -6.68
N LEU A 380 37.33 18.71 -6.20
CA LEU A 380 36.44 17.93 -7.06
C LEU A 380 35.01 18.48 -7.04
N ASP A 381 34.38 18.53 -8.22
CA ASP A 381 32.99 18.93 -8.36
C ASP A 381 32.05 17.88 -7.73
N LYS A 382 30.84 18.30 -7.34
CA LYS A 382 29.92 17.45 -6.56
C LYS A 382 29.58 16.13 -7.26
N ASP A 383 29.43 16.16 -8.58
CA ASP A 383 29.15 14.99 -9.41
C ASP A 383 30.35 14.03 -9.45
N MET A 384 31.59 14.55 -9.50
CA MET A 384 32.82 13.74 -9.45
C MET A 384 33.05 13.13 -8.06
N ILE A 385 32.66 13.82 -6.99
CA ILE A 385 32.73 13.31 -5.62
C ILE A 385 31.79 12.10 -5.46
N ASP A 386 30.58 12.18 -6.01
CA ASP A 386 29.59 11.10 -5.89
C ASP A 386 29.94 9.90 -6.79
N GLU A 387 30.50 10.15 -7.97
CA GLU A 387 31.07 9.10 -8.82
C GLU A 387 32.28 8.39 -8.15
N CYS A 388 33.15 9.14 -7.47
CA CYS A 388 34.23 8.56 -6.67
C CYS A 388 33.71 7.69 -5.51
N LYS A 389 32.59 8.07 -4.86
CA LYS A 389 31.96 7.27 -3.80
C LYS A 389 31.34 5.98 -4.34
N GLU A 390 30.77 6.01 -5.56
CA GLU A 390 30.25 4.82 -6.25
C GLU A 390 31.38 3.81 -6.52
N TYR A 391 32.52 4.26 -7.07
CA TYR A 391 33.66 3.39 -7.33
C TYR A 391 34.28 2.79 -6.06
N ARG A 392 34.31 3.55 -4.95
CA ARG A 392 34.78 3.07 -3.65
C ARG A 392 34.03 1.85 -3.12
N LYS A 393 32.74 1.71 -3.47
CA LYS A 393 31.94 0.52 -3.08
C LYS A 393 32.54 -0.78 -3.64
N MET A 394 33.31 -0.69 -4.74
CA MET A 394 33.92 -1.82 -5.41
C MET A 394 35.38 -2.08 -4.99
N ASP A 395 35.99 -1.23 -4.15
CA ASP A 395 37.39 -1.35 -3.76
C ASP A 395 37.71 -2.66 -3.04
N LYS A 396 36.81 -3.13 -2.16
CA LYS A 396 36.96 -4.43 -1.48
C LYS A 396 36.95 -5.59 -2.47
N PHE A 397 36.09 -5.52 -3.49
CA PHE A 397 36.04 -6.52 -4.56
C PHE A 397 37.31 -6.47 -5.42
N LEU A 398 37.78 -5.28 -5.79
CA LEU A 398 39.01 -5.11 -6.56
C LEU A 398 40.26 -5.58 -5.79
N LEU A 399 40.33 -5.34 -4.48
CA LEU A 399 41.38 -5.87 -3.62
C LEU A 399 41.38 -7.41 -3.60
N LYS A 400 40.19 -8.03 -3.51
CA LYS A 400 40.04 -9.49 -3.59
C LYS A 400 40.51 -10.03 -4.93
N VAL A 401 40.11 -9.40 -6.03
CA VAL A 401 40.55 -9.76 -7.39
C VAL A 401 42.08 -9.63 -7.55
N ASN A 402 42.67 -8.55 -7.04
CA ASN A 402 44.11 -8.32 -7.09
C ASN A 402 44.88 -9.36 -6.28
N ARG A 403 44.41 -9.74 -5.09
CA ARG A 403 45.01 -10.80 -4.28
C ARG A 403 44.99 -12.15 -5.01
N ALA A 404 43.84 -12.54 -5.56
CA ALA A 404 43.71 -13.76 -6.35
C ALA A 404 44.65 -13.75 -7.57
N LYS A 405 44.80 -12.60 -8.22
CA LYS A 405 45.74 -12.41 -9.35
C LYS A 405 47.19 -12.59 -8.91
N VAL A 406 47.60 -12.02 -7.78
CA VAL A 406 48.95 -12.18 -7.21
C VAL A 406 49.21 -13.64 -6.85
N GLN A 407 48.29 -14.31 -6.14
CA GLN A 407 48.40 -15.73 -5.82
C GLN A 407 48.54 -16.59 -7.09
N THR A 408 47.73 -16.31 -8.11
CA THR A 408 47.81 -17.00 -9.40
C THR A 408 49.19 -16.82 -10.06
N ILE A 409 49.76 -15.61 -10.00
CA ILE A 409 51.11 -15.34 -10.52
C ILE A 409 52.15 -16.11 -9.71
N CYS A 410 52.08 -16.11 -8.38
CA CYS A 410 52.98 -16.87 -7.51
C CYS A 410 52.94 -18.36 -7.85
N LEU A 411 51.76 -18.98 -7.91
CA LEU A 411 51.59 -20.39 -8.28
C LEU A 411 52.13 -20.70 -9.68
N ARG A 412 51.95 -19.80 -10.65
CA ARG A 412 52.55 -19.94 -12.00
C ARG A 412 54.07 -19.91 -11.95
N THR A 413 54.66 -19.03 -11.15
CA THR A 413 56.13 -18.95 -11.01
C THR A 413 56.72 -20.18 -10.31
N GLU A 414 56.06 -20.69 -9.27
CA GLU A 414 56.46 -21.93 -8.61
C GLU A 414 56.33 -23.13 -9.55
N LYS A 415 55.21 -23.25 -10.28
CA LYS A 415 55.05 -24.28 -11.30
C LYS A 415 56.17 -24.22 -12.35
N ALA A 416 56.53 -23.03 -12.81
CA ALA A 416 57.63 -22.86 -13.75
C ALA A 416 59.00 -23.23 -13.15
N LYS A 417 59.22 -22.98 -11.86
CA LYS A 417 60.42 -23.42 -11.13
C LYS A 417 60.46 -24.95 -11.01
N LEU A 418 59.38 -25.57 -10.54
CA LEU A 418 59.24 -27.02 -10.42
C LEU A 418 59.36 -27.72 -11.79
N MET A 419 58.85 -27.14 -12.87
CA MET A 419 59.04 -27.68 -14.22
C MET A 419 60.51 -27.64 -14.63
N ARG A 420 61.25 -26.56 -14.34
CA ARG A 420 62.69 -26.49 -14.60
C ARG A 420 63.47 -27.50 -13.78
N GLU A 421 63.17 -27.63 -12.49
CA GLU A 421 63.77 -28.63 -11.61
C GLU A 421 63.47 -30.05 -12.08
N ASN A 422 62.24 -30.34 -12.51
CA ASN A 422 61.85 -31.64 -13.07
C ASN A 422 62.63 -31.96 -14.34
N VAL A 423 62.80 -30.99 -15.24
CA VAL A 423 63.64 -31.14 -16.44
C VAL A 423 65.11 -31.39 -16.05
N GLN A 424 65.64 -30.67 -15.06
CA GLN A 424 66.99 -30.90 -14.55
C GLN A 424 67.15 -32.28 -13.93
N LEU A 425 66.22 -32.73 -13.09
CA LEU A 425 66.21 -34.06 -12.49
C LEU A 425 66.11 -35.16 -13.55
N LYS A 426 65.24 -34.99 -14.56
CA LYS A 426 65.17 -35.89 -15.72
C LYS A 426 66.50 -35.95 -16.47
N ASN A 427 67.18 -34.82 -16.65
CA ASN A 427 68.49 -34.76 -17.27
C ASN A 427 69.58 -35.40 -16.39
N TYR A 428 69.54 -35.22 -15.07
CA TYR A 428 70.43 -35.88 -14.11
C TYR A 428 70.25 -37.40 -14.12
N ILE A 429 69.00 -37.87 -14.08
CA ILE A 429 68.68 -39.30 -14.21
C ILE A 429 69.18 -39.82 -15.56
N LYS A 430 68.94 -39.09 -16.64
CA LYS A 430 69.44 -39.45 -17.97
C LYS A 430 70.98 -39.55 -18.00
N ARG A 431 71.68 -38.57 -17.42
CA ARG A 431 73.15 -38.57 -17.29
C ARG A 431 73.67 -39.70 -16.41
N TYR A 432 73.03 -39.95 -15.26
CA TYR A 432 73.37 -41.03 -14.35
C TYR A 432 73.18 -42.40 -15.01
N LEU A 433 72.09 -42.59 -15.76
CA LEU A 433 71.85 -43.81 -16.53
C LEU A 433 72.83 -43.98 -17.70
N THR A 434 73.21 -42.89 -18.39
CA THR A 434 74.25 -42.95 -19.44
C THR A 434 75.64 -43.20 -18.86
N ASP A 435 75.97 -42.63 -17.70
CA ASP A 435 77.24 -42.87 -17.00
C ASP A 435 77.30 -44.31 -16.45
N LEU A 436 76.18 -44.86 -15.98
CA LEU A 436 76.07 -46.29 -15.63
C LEU A 436 76.24 -47.20 -16.85
N ALA A 437 75.75 -46.77 -18.02
CA ALA A 437 75.89 -47.49 -19.28
C ALA A 437 77.33 -47.41 -19.85
N LEU A 438 78.04 -46.30 -19.62
CA LEU A 438 79.41 -46.05 -20.11
C LEU A 438 80.50 -46.54 -19.13
N LYS A 439 80.30 -46.46 -17.80
CA LYS A 439 81.18 -47.07 -16.79
C LYS A 439 80.82 -48.54 -16.56
N GLY A 440 81.27 -49.38 -17.47
CA GLY A 440 81.13 -50.84 -17.34
C GLY A 440 81.96 -51.52 -16.24
N LYS A 441 82.71 -50.79 -15.39
CA LYS A 441 83.73 -51.41 -14.50
C LYS A 441 83.60 -51.23 -12.98
N ASP A 442 82.82 -50.29 -12.46
CA ASP A 442 82.56 -50.18 -11.01
C ASP A 442 81.06 -50.23 -10.69
N ARG A 443 80.56 -51.45 -10.47
CA ARG A 443 79.18 -51.69 -10.01
C ARG A 443 79.18 -51.87 -8.47
N PRO A 444 78.29 -51.19 -7.72
CA PRO A 444 78.01 -51.57 -6.33
C PRO A 444 77.40 -52.98 -6.25
N LEU A 445 77.76 -53.73 -5.21
CA LEU A 445 77.47 -55.16 -5.04
C LEU A 445 75.98 -55.54 -4.97
N SER A 446 75.05 -54.58 -4.82
CA SER A 446 73.62 -54.86 -4.62
C SER A 446 72.85 -55.27 -5.89
N MET A 447 73.51 -55.32 -7.06
CA MET A 447 72.89 -55.77 -8.32
C MET A 447 73.65 -56.93 -9.02
N LYS A 448 74.50 -57.66 -8.29
CA LYS A 448 75.16 -58.90 -8.76
C LYS A 448 74.45 -60.18 -8.28
N ILE A 449 73.13 -60.21 -8.25
CA ILE A 449 72.39 -61.49 -8.17
C ILE A 449 72.17 -61.95 -9.60
N ARG A 450 72.87 -63.03 -9.93
CA ARG A 450 72.77 -63.76 -11.20
C ARG A 450 71.36 -64.31 -11.37
N THR A 451 70.85 -64.12 -12.57
CA THR A 451 69.74 -64.84 -13.17
C THR A 451 70.10 -66.32 -13.29
N ASP A 452 69.36 -67.18 -12.60
CA ASP A 452 69.13 -68.58 -12.97
C ASP A 452 67.69 -68.93 -12.56
N ALA A 453 66.73 -68.66 -13.44
CA ALA A 453 65.39 -69.19 -13.36
C ALA A 453 64.80 -69.32 -14.78
N PRO A 454 64.05 -70.40 -15.06
CA PRO A 454 63.81 -70.91 -16.41
C PRO A 454 62.87 -70.01 -17.24
N LYS A 455 63.02 -70.06 -18.56
CA LYS A 455 62.10 -69.47 -19.53
C LYS A 455 60.70 -70.05 -19.32
N ILE A 456 59.83 -69.25 -18.71
CA ILE A 456 58.38 -69.43 -18.77
C ILE A 456 57.87 -68.26 -19.59
N ASP A 457 57.25 -68.55 -20.73
CA ASP A 457 56.51 -67.59 -21.56
C ASP A 457 55.29 -67.10 -20.77
N ILE A 458 55.52 -66.16 -19.86
CA ILE A 458 54.48 -65.38 -19.22
C ILE A 458 54.61 -64.00 -19.84
N LYS A 459 53.61 -63.60 -20.64
CA LYS A 459 53.40 -62.20 -21.03
C LYS A 459 53.47 -61.36 -19.76
N ALA A 460 54.60 -60.70 -19.55
CA ALA A 460 54.79 -59.82 -18.42
C ALA A 460 53.85 -58.63 -18.60
N ASN A 461 52.71 -58.68 -17.92
CA ASN A 461 51.96 -57.47 -17.59
C ASN A 461 52.89 -56.62 -16.74
N ARG A 462 53.54 -55.65 -17.38
CA ARG A 462 54.27 -54.58 -16.71
C ARG A 462 53.32 -54.00 -15.66
N PRO A 463 53.71 -53.94 -14.36
CA PRO A 463 52.85 -53.34 -13.37
C PRO A 463 52.63 -51.89 -13.78
N VAL A 464 51.39 -51.61 -14.16
CA VAL A 464 50.91 -50.32 -14.56
C VAL A 464 51.19 -49.37 -13.40
N THR A 465 52.03 -48.37 -13.62
CA THR A 465 52.23 -47.33 -12.61
C THR A 465 50.88 -46.68 -12.31
N CYS A 466 50.62 -46.23 -11.09
CA CYS A 466 49.34 -45.59 -10.72
C CYS A 466 48.94 -44.44 -11.67
N ILE A 467 49.92 -43.82 -12.35
CA ILE A 467 49.74 -42.84 -13.41
C ILE A 467 49.24 -43.49 -14.72
N GLU A 468 49.89 -44.55 -15.20
CA GLU A 468 49.44 -45.30 -16.38
C GLU A 468 48.06 -45.95 -16.16
N GLY A 469 47.71 -46.29 -14.92
CA GLY A 469 46.42 -46.89 -14.55
C GLY A 469 45.29 -45.85 -14.55
N ALA A 470 45.57 -44.66 -14.02
CA ALA A 470 44.65 -43.53 -14.09
C ALA A 470 44.45 -43.06 -15.54
N LEU A 471 45.52 -43.05 -16.34
CA LEU A 471 45.45 -42.67 -17.76
C LEU A 471 44.70 -43.72 -18.59
N SER A 472 44.93 -45.01 -18.33
CA SER A 472 44.17 -46.11 -18.95
C SER A 472 42.69 -46.05 -18.57
N ASN A 473 42.36 -45.79 -17.30
CA ASN A 473 40.98 -45.62 -16.85
C ASN A 473 40.31 -44.38 -17.46
N ALA A 474 41.02 -43.25 -17.57
CA ALA A 474 40.51 -42.04 -18.21
C ALA A 474 40.26 -42.26 -19.71
N VAL A 475 41.19 -42.90 -20.42
CA VAL A 475 41.04 -43.24 -21.84
C VAL A 475 39.91 -44.26 -22.02
N GLN A 476 39.80 -45.29 -21.18
CA GLN A 476 38.70 -46.25 -21.24
C GLN A 476 37.35 -45.62 -20.87
N HIS A 477 37.31 -44.65 -19.96
CA HIS A 477 36.12 -43.88 -19.63
C HIS A 477 35.70 -43.02 -20.83
N GLU A 478 36.64 -42.33 -21.47
CA GLU A 478 36.35 -41.53 -22.66
C GLU A 478 35.87 -42.39 -23.84
N VAL A 479 36.47 -43.57 -24.05
CA VAL A 479 36.03 -44.56 -25.04
C VAL A 479 34.64 -45.11 -24.67
N ARG A 480 34.36 -45.38 -23.39
CA ARG A 480 33.01 -45.76 -22.92
C ARG A 480 31.99 -44.65 -23.19
N MET A 481 32.32 -43.40 -22.88
CA MET A 481 31.44 -42.26 -23.12
C MET A 481 31.20 -42.03 -24.61
N ARG A 482 32.21 -42.20 -25.47
CA ARG A 482 32.04 -42.15 -26.93
C ARG A 482 31.19 -43.32 -27.46
N ASN A 483 31.33 -44.51 -26.90
CA ASN A 483 30.50 -45.67 -27.27
C ASN A 483 29.07 -45.55 -26.74
N VAL A 484 28.85 -44.95 -25.57
CA VAL A 484 27.53 -44.60 -25.03
C VAL A 484 26.90 -43.48 -25.87
N ALA A 485 27.67 -42.46 -26.25
CA ALA A 485 27.19 -41.40 -27.13
C ALA A 485 26.84 -41.95 -28.53
N ARG A 486 27.63 -42.90 -29.08
CA ARG A 486 27.27 -43.61 -30.32
C ARG A 486 26.02 -44.47 -30.16
N ARG A 487 25.92 -45.27 -29.09
CA ARG A 487 24.71 -46.06 -28.78
C ARG A 487 23.47 -45.20 -28.58
N ASN A 488 23.59 -44.03 -27.95
CA ASN A 488 22.49 -43.10 -27.77
C ASN A 488 22.12 -42.36 -29.06
N LYS A 489 23.07 -42.25 -30.02
CA LYS A 489 22.80 -41.72 -31.36
C LYS A 489 22.13 -42.75 -32.26
N ASP A 490 22.44 -44.03 -32.06
CA ASP A 490 21.84 -45.16 -32.80
C ASP A 490 20.49 -45.61 -32.22
N ASN A 491 20.23 -45.36 -30.94
CA ASN A 491 18.94 -45.62 -30.27
C ASN A 491 18.15 -44.33 -30.08
N ASP A 492 17.68 -43.76 -31.19
CA ASP A 492 16.66 -42.71 -31.18
C ASP A 492 15.28 -43.36 -30.89
N ILE A 493 15.08 -43.84 -29.65
CA ILE A 493 13.77 -44.26 -29.16
C ILE A 493 13.19 -43.14 -28.31
N ARG A 494 12.38 -42.35 -29.00
CA ARG A 494 11.44 -41.32 -28.50
C ARG A 494 10.73 -41.77 -27.22
N ALA A 495 11.16 -41.25 -26.06
CA ALA A 495 10.40 -41.35 -24.82
C ALA A 495 9.53 -40.09 -24.66
N TYR A 496 8.21 -40.30 -24.62
CA TYR A 496 7.18 -39.28 -24.46
C TYR A 496 7.29 -38.50 -23.12
N PRO A 497 6.79 -37.25 -23.05
CA PRO A 497 6.85 -36.45 -21.83
C PRO A 497 5.85 -36.99 -20.80
N ARG A 498 6.32 -37.25 -19.56
CA ARG A 498 5.43 -37.50 -18.43
C ARG A 498 4.77 -36.19 -18.01
N VAL A 499 3.45 -36.18 -18.14
CA VAL A 499 2.52 -35.20 -17.57
C VAL A 499 2.66 -35.20 -16.04
N GLN A 500 2.97 -34.04 -15.46
CA GLN A 500 2.86 -33.80 -14.01
C GLN A 500 1.40 -33.56 -13.66
N CYS A 501 0.79 -34.52 -12.96
CA CYS A 501 -0.52 -34.36 -12.36
C CYS A 501 -0.35 -33.69 -10.99
N TRP A 502 -1.05 -32.56 -10.82
CA TRP A 502 -1.26 -31.91 -9.54
C TRP A 502 -2.09 -32.80 -8.62
N MET A 503 -1.66 -32.99 -7.38
CA MET A 503 -2.55 -33.40 -6.29
C MET A 503 -2.48 -32.34 -5.19
N GLN A 504 -3.51 -31.50 -5.17
CA GLN A 504 -4.06 -30.95 -3.94
C GLN A 504 -4.57 -32.11 -3.08
N SER A 505 -4.30 -32.07 -1.76
CA SER A 505 -5.28 -32.25 -0.67
C SER A 505 -4.57 -32.63 0.62
N ALA A 506 -4.54 -31.70 1.59
CA ALA A 506 -5.21 -31.78 2.89
C ALA A 506 -4.82 -30.55 3.73
#